data_AF-A0A7J6DRB5-F1
#
_entry.id   AF-A0A7J6DRB5-F1
#
_cell.length_a   1.000
_cell.length_b   1.000
_cell.length_c   1.000
_cell.angle_alpha   90.00
_cell.angle_beta   90.00
_cell.angle_gamma   90.00
#
_symmetry.space_group_name_H-M   'P 1'
#
loop_
_entity.id
_entity.type
_entity.pdbx_description
1 polymer ?
#
loop_
_entity_poly.entity_id
_entity_poly.type
_entity_poly.pdbx_seq_one_letter_code
_entity_poly.pdbx_strand_id
1 'polypeptide(L)'
;MSTVTQNVVSPIVIDPTYLSTWSHRIWVATGCTVVLVSFMKSIIIGAPYSSNLFVITLAGLVGYVMADLLSGVYHWAIDNYGTPSTPFFGEQVKEFQGHHMLPCSITKRQFANNVHALARAVTFAVLPLNLLCHDPIVHGFVSICFGCIMFSQQIHAWSHSTMNQLPPVVVALQDLGIILSRSQHGAIIVHRTTPIIA
;
A
#
# COMPACT_ATOMS: atom_id res chain seq x y z
N MET A 1 -19.73 37.47 39.61
CA MET A 1 -20.11 36.46 38.60
C MET A 1 -19.11 36.51 37.47
N SER A 2 -18.35 35.44 37.25
CA SER A 2 -17.71 35.09 35.97
C SER A 2 -17.12 33.69 36.14
N THR A 3 -17.95 32.66 35.94
CA THR A 3 -17.52 31.27 35.98
C THR A 3 -16.82 30.98 34.66
N VAL A 4 -15.50 30.77 34.70
CA VAL A 4 -14.70 30.36 33.55
C VAL A 4 -15.08 28.92 33.22
N THR A 5 -15.87 28.73 32.16
CA THR A 5 -16.12 27.40 31.59
C THR A 5 -14.84 26.90 30.93
N GLN A 6 -14.17 25.96 31.59
CA GLN A 6 -13.07 25.22 30.98
C GLN A 6 -13.65 24.35 29.86
N ASN A 7 -13.28 24.66 28.61
CA ASN A 7 -13.54 23.80 27.46
C ASN A 7 -12.77 22.50 27.65
N VAL A 8 -13.44 21.48 28.17
CA VAL A 8 -12.92 20.11 28.21
C VAL A 8 -12.83 19.62 26.76
N VAL A 9 -11.63 19.69 26.19
CA VAL A 9 -11.33 19.02 24.91
C VAL A 9 -11.54 17.54 25.15
N SER A 10 -12.58 16.97 24.55
CA SER A 10 -12.85 15.54 24.63
C SER A 10 -11.61 14.77 24.13
N PRO A 11 -11.17 13.70 24.81
CA PRO A 11 -10.06 12.90 24.32
C PRO A 11 -10.41 12.39 22.92
N ILE A 12 -9.50 12.54 21.97
CA ILE A 12 -9.67 12.00 20.61
C ILE A 12 -9.82 10.48 20.75
N VAL A 13 -11.06 9.99 20.64
CA VAL A 13 -11.33 8.55 20.63
C VAL A 13 -10.85 8.03 19.28
N ILE A 14 -9.70 7.36 19.28
CA ILE A 14 -9.21 6.67 18.10
C ILE A 14 -10.05 5.40 17.93
N ASP A 15 -10.77 5.31 16.82
CA ASP A 15 -11.51 4.10 16.47
C ASP A 15 -10.55 2.90 16.42
N PRO A 16 -10.76 1.86 17.27
CA PRO A 16 -9.87 0.71 17.36
C PRO A 16 -9.68 -0.04 16.02
N THR A 17 -10.63 0.09 15.09
CA THR A 17 -10.54 -0.53 13.77
C THR A 17 -9.39 0.01 12.91
N TYR A 18 -8.84 1.17 13.25
CA TYR A 18 -7.66 1.73 12.59
C TYR A 18 -6.33 1.25 13.18
N LEU A 19 -6.33 0.58 14.33
CA LEU A 19 -5.11 0.18 15.03
C LEU A 19 -4.51 -1.13 14.47
N SER A 20 -3.20 -1.26 14.55
CA SER A 20 -2.47 -2.46 14.15
C SER A 20 -2.41 -3.48 15.28
N THR A 21 -2.96 -4.67 15.05
CA THR A 21 -2.81 -5.82 15.94
C THR A 21 -1.46 -6.50 15.77
N TRP A 22 -1.09 -7.41 16.68
CA TRP A 22 0.07 -8.27 16.51
C TRP A 22 -0.05 -9.17 15.28
N SER A 23 -1.25 -9.66 14.96
CA SER A 23 -1.49 -10.46 13.76
C SER A 23 -1.15 -9.66 12.50
N HIS A 24 -1.58 -8.40 12.42
CA HIS A 24 -1.22 -7.52 11.29
C HIS A 24 0.30 -7.40 11.15
N ARG A 25 0.99 -7.12 12.26
CA ARG A 25 2.45 -6.94 12.27
C ARG A 25 3.20 -8.22 11.85
N ILE A 26 2.74 -9.39 12.30
CA ILE A 26 3.33 -10.67 11.91
C ILE A 26 3.16 -10.90 10.40
N TRP A 27 1.98 -10.67 9.83
CA TRP A 27 1.78 -10.82 8.38
C TRP A 27 2.67 -9.88 7.58
N VAL A 28 2.82 -8.63 8.01
CA VAL A 28 3.74 -7.69 7.37
C VAL A 28 5.19 -8.16 7.47
N ALA A 29 5.64 -8.60 8.65
CA ALA A 29 6.99 -9.11 8.84
C ALA A 29 7.27 -10.33 7.93
N THR A 30 6.33 -11.26 7.84
CA THR A 30 6.44 -12.44 6.97
C THR A 30 6.46 -12.06 5.49
N GLY A 31 5.55 -11.17 5.05
CA GLY A 31 5.50 -10.66 3.68
C GLY A 31 6.81 -9.96 3.28
N CYS A 32 7.32 -9.07 4.13
CA CYS A 32 8.60 -8.41 3.93
C CYS A 32 9.75 -9.43 3.85
N THR A 33 9.73 -10.46 4.70
CA THR A 33 10.77 -11.49 4.72
C THR A 33 10.80 -12.26 3.40
N VAL A 34 9.66 -12.72 2.89
CA VAL A 34 9.65 -13.50 1.63
C VAL A 34 10.05 -12.65 0.42
N VAL A 35 9.65 -11.37 0.37
CA VAL A 35 10.06 -10.44 -0.69
C VAL A 35 11.55 -10.17 -0.61
N LEU A 36 12.09 -9.94 0.60
CA LEU A 36 13.51 -9.72 0.82
C LEU A 36 14.33 -10.95 0.44
N VAL A 37 13.87 -12.17 0.78
CA VAL A 37 14.52 -13.41 0.34
C VAL A 37 14.57 -13.50 -1.18
N SER A 38 13.45 -13.23 -1.88
CA SER A 38 13.45 -13.18 -3.35
C SER A 38 14.45 -12.15 -3.88
N PHE A 39 14.45 -10.93 -3.33
CA PHE A 39 15.40 -9.89 -3.74
C PHE A 39 16.85 -10.36 -3.55
N MET A 40 17.19 -10.89 -2.37
CA MET A 40 18.54 -11.38 -2.07
C MET A 40 18.94 -12.55 -2.98
N LYS A 41 18.03 -13.48 -3.31
CA LYS A 41 18.30 -14.55 -4.28
C LYS A 41 18.62 -14.00 -5.67
N SER A 42 17.91 -12.96 -6.13
CA SER A 42 18.20 -12.33 -7.42
C SER A 42 19.64 -11.81 -7.48
N ILE A 43 20.11 -11.17 -6.40
CA ILE A 43 21.46 -10.61 -6.31
C ILE A 43 22.51 -11.70 -6.14
N ILE A 44 22.33 -12.61 -5.18
CA ILE A 44 23.35 -13.62 -4.84
C ILE A 44 23.57 -14.60 -6.00
N ILE A 45 22.49 -15.05 -6.65
CA ILE A 45 22.58 -16.00 -7.77
C ILE A 45 22.98 -15.26 -9.06
N GLY A 46 22.54 -14.02 -9.23
CA GLY A 46 22.78 -13.23 -10.45
C GLY A 46 24.14 -12.54 -10.52
N ALA A 47 24.68 -12.05 -9.41
CA ALA A 47 25.90 -11.24 -9.37
C ALA A 47 27.17 -11.89 -9.96
N PRO A 48 27.38 -13.22 -9.88
CA PRO A 48 28.53 -13.86 -10.53
C PRO A 48 28.54 -13.74 -12.06
N TYR A 49 27.40 -13.40 -12.67
CA TYR A 49 27.23 -13.30 -14.12
C TYR A 49 26.87 -11.86 -14.49
N SER A 50 27.85 -11.08 -14.96
CA SER A 50 27.69 -9.62 -15.18
C SER A 50 26.56 -9.25 -16.15
N SER A 51 26.27 -10.08 -17.15
CA SER A 51 25.11 -9.90 -18.05
C SER A 51 23.77 -10.02 -17.33
N ASN A 52 23.71 -10.77 -16.23
CA ASN A 52 22.46 -11.04 -15.52
C ASN A 52 22.01 -9.84 -14.71
N LEU A 53 22.90 -8.97 -14.21
CA LEU A 53 22.49 -7.80 -13.44
C LEU A 53 21.61 -6.85 -14.26
N PHE A 54 21.99 -6.58 -15.50
CA PHE A 54 21.17 -5.77 -16.40
C PHE A 54 19.79 -6.40 -16.65
N VAL A 55 19.75 -7.71 -16.91
CA VAL A 55 18.49 -8.43 -17.18
C VAL A 55 17.61 -8.51 -15.93
N ILE A 56 18.20 -8.68 -14.74
CA ILE A 56 17.49 -8.65 -13.45
C ILE A 56 16.89 -7.26 -13.20
N THR A 57 17.64 -6.20 -13.48
CA THR A 57 17.12 -4.82 -13.38
C THR A 57 15.94 -4.63 -14.33
N LEU A 58 16.06 -5.08 -15.59
CA LEU A 58 14.95 -4.99 -16.56
C LEU A 58 13.73 -5.81 -16.10
N ALA A 59 13.95 -7.02 -15.57
CA ALA A 59 12.89 -7.84 -15.02
C ALA A 59 12.20 -7.17 -13.81
N GLY A 60 12.97 -6.50 -12.94
CA GLY A 60 12.43 -5.68 -11.87
C GLY A 60 11.57 -4.51 -12.38
N LEU A 61 12.01 -3.81 -13.43
CA LEU A 61 11.24 -2.73 -14.06
C LEU A 61 9.93 -3.25 -14.67
N VAL A 62 9.98 -4.40 -15.35
CA VAL A 62 8.77 -5.09 -15.84
C VAL A 62 7.87 -5.47 -14.67
N GLY A 63 8.44 -5.92 -13.55
CA GLY A 63 7.71 -6.21 -12.32
C GLY A 63 7.00 -4.99 -11.75
N TYR A 64 7.66 -3.83 -11.73
CA TYR A 64 7.06 -2.57 -11.30
C TYR A 64 5.86 -2.17 -12.18
N VAL A 65 6.01 -2.19 -13.51
CA VAL A 65 4.91 -1.89 -14.44
C VAL A 65 3.77 -2.90 -14.30
N MET A 66 4.10 -4.17 -14.11
CA MET A 66 3.11 -5.22 -13.91
C MET A 66 2.37 -5.05 -12.58
N ALA A 67 3.02 -4.62 -11.52
CA ALA A 67 2.36 -4.33 -10.25
C ALA A 67 1.32 -3.22 -10.38
N ASP A 68 1.67 -2.14 -11.10
CA ASP A 68 0.73 -1.05 -11.39
C ASP A 68 -0.48 -1.56 -12.17
N LEU A 69 -0.25 -2.27 -13.29
CA LEU A 69 -1.31 -2.86 -14.11
C LEU A 69 -2.21 -3.82 -13.32
N LEU A 70 -1.62 -4.77 -12.58
CA LEU A 70 -2.38 -5.76 -11.81
C LEU A 70 -3.20 -5.10 -10.70
N SER A 71 -2.61 -4.13 -9.99
CA SER A 71 -3.32 -3.41 -8.94
C SER A 71 -4.47 -2.56 -9.51
N GLY A 72 -4.28 -1.92 -10.67
CA GLY A 72 -5.31 -1.16 -11.38
C GLY A 72 -6.45 -2.04 -11.88
N VAL A 73 -6.13 -3.18 -12.50
CA VAL A 73 -7.14 -4.16 -12.95
C VAL A 73 -7.92 -4.72 -11.76
N TYR A 74 -7.24 -5.06 -10.66
CA TYR A 74 -7.89 -5.55 -9.45
C TYR A 74 -8.83 -4.50 -8.87
N HIS A 75 -8.36 -3.24 -8.74
CA HIS A 75 -9.16 -2.13 -8.24
C HIS A 75 -10.40 -1.87 -9.11
N TRP A 76 -10.22 -1.78 -10.43
CA TRP A 76 -11.34 -1.65 -11.37
C TRP A 76 -12.34 -2.79 -11.22
N ALA A 77 -11.88 -4.04 -11.09
CA ALA A 77 -12.75 -5.20 -10.99
C ALA A 77 -13.61 -5.19 -9.72
N ILE A 78 -13.02 -4.90 -8.55
CA ILE A 78 -13.75 -4.89 -7.28
C ILE A 78 -14.75 -3.74 -7.18
N ASP A 79 -14.45 -2.59 -7.80
CA ASP A 79 -15.36 -1.44 -7.78
C ASP A 79 -16.57 -1.66 -8.69
N ASN A 80 -16.39 -2.31 -9.84
CA ASN A 80 -17.43 -2.45 -10.85
C ASN A 80 -18.25 -3.74 -10.69
N TYR A 81 -17.66 -4.80 -10.13
CA TYR A 81 -18.29 -6.13 -10.06
C TYR A 81 -18.35 -6.71 -8.64
N GLY A 82 -17.64 -6.13 -7.67
CA GLY A 82 -17.65 -6.60 -6.29
C GLY A 82 -18.91 -6.16 -5.54
N THR A 83 -19.37 -7.04 -4.64
CA THR A 83 -20.33 -6.69 -3.57
C THR A 83 -19.80 -7.13 -2.19
N PRO A 84 -20.39 -6.67 -1.07
CA PRO A 84 -20.04 -7.17 0.26
C PRO A 84 -20.23 -8.69 0.45
N SER A 85 -20.99 -9.35 -0.41
CA SER A 85 -21.17 -10.81 -0.41
C SER A 85 -20.21 -11.56 -1.32
N THR A 86 -19.22 -10.88 -1.94
CA THR A 86 -18.21 -11.52 -2.79
C THR A 86 -17.42 -12.54 -1.96
N PRO A 87 -17.35 -13.81 -2.37
CA PRO A 87 -16.61 -14.83 -1.63
C PRO A 87 -15.14 -14.41 -1.45
N PHE A 88 -14.63 -14.55 -0.21
CA PHE A 88 -13.27 -14.19 0.21
C PHE A 88 -12.89 -12.69 0.14
N PHE A 89 -13.54 -11.91 -0.72
CA PHE A 89 -13.20 -10.52 -1.02
C PHE A 89 -14.22 -9.49 -0.51
N GLY A 90 -15.38 -9.92 0.03
CA GLY A 90 -16.47 -9.02 0.41
C GLY A 90 -16.08 -7.90 1.39
N GLU A 91 -15.21 -8.19 2.35
CA GLU A 91 -14.67 -7.17 3.26
C GLU A 91 -13.79 -6.16 2.51
N GLN A 92 -12.91 -6.62 1.61
CA GLN A 92 -12.08 -5.75 0.79
C GLN A 92 -12.93 -4.90 -0.15
N VAL A 93 -13.94 -5.47 -0.79
CA VAL A 93 -14.90 -4.71 -1.62
C VAL A 93 -15.55 -3.61 -0.80
N LYS A 94 -16.00 -3.91 0.43
CA LYS A 94 -16.61 -2.92 1.33
C LYS A 94 -15.63 -1.78 1.67
N GLU A 95 -14.36 -2.10 1.90
CA GLU A 95 -13.34 -1.09 2.19
C GLU A 95 -12.99 -0.23 0.96
N PHE A 96 -12.80 -0.86 -0.20
CA PHE A 96 -12.55 -0.17 -1.46
C PHE A 96 -13.76 0.69 -1.87
N GLN A 97 -14.97 0.17 -1.92
CA GLN A 97 -16.11 1.02 -2.27
C GLN A 97 -16.38 2.10 -1.18
N GLY A 98 -16.12 1.79 0.09
CA GLY A 98 -16.29 2.72 1.19
C GLY A 98 -15.35 3.93 1.15
N HIS A 99 -14.11 3.78 0.64
CA HIS A 99 -13.17 4.91 0.57
C HIS A 99 -13.62 5.99 -0.41
N HIS A 100 -14.40 5.66 -1.45
CA HIS A 100 -14.98 6.67 -2.34
C HIS A 100 -15.92 7.64 -1.61
N MET A 101 -16.57 7.19 -0.54
CA MET A 101 -17.44 8.03 0.29
C MET A 101 -16.65 8.83 1.33
N LEU A 102 -15.58 8.24 1.87
CA LEU A 102 -14.72 8.86 2.88
C LEU A 102 -13.23 8.66 2.53
N PRO A 103 -12.68 9.43 1.57
CA PRO A 103 -11.35 9.15 1.01
C PRO A 103 -10.22 9.21 2.06
N CYS A 104 -10.28 10.18 2.96
CA CYS A 104 -9.29 10.34 4.03
C CYS A 104 -9.39 9.27 5.14
N SER A 105 -10.31 8.30 5.07
CA SER A 105 -10.39 7.23 6.09
C SER A 105 -9.20 6.29 6.03
N ILE A 106 -8.65 6.03 4.83
CA ILE A 106 -7.48 5.16 4.65
C ILE A 106 -6.23 5.73 5.32
N THR A 107 -6.10 7.06 5.42
CA THR A 107 -4.94 7.72 6.03
C THR A 107 -4.92 7.59 7.56
N LYS A 108 -6.03 7.17 8.16
CA LYS A 108 -6.15 6.96 9.61
C LYS A 108 -5.67 5.57 10.03
N ARG A 109 -5.63 4.61 9.11
CA ARG A 109 -5.17 3.24 9.37
C ARG A 109 -3.68 3.24 9.70
N GLN A 110 -3.31 2.57 10.79
CA GLN A 110 -1.91 2.29 11.05
C GLN A 110 -1.33 1.37 9.98
N PHE A 111 -0.04 1.56 9.67
CA PHE A 111 0.67 0.89 8.58
C PHE A 111 0.39 -0.62 8.47
N ALA A 112 0.56 -1.39 9.56
CA ALA A 112 0.40 -2.84 9.47
C ALA A 112 -1.06 -3.24 9.22
N ASN A 113 -2.01 -2.55 9.83
CA ASN A 113 -3.43 -2.74 9.51
C ASN A 113 -3.71 -2.46 8.02
N ASN A 114 -3.13 -1.40 7.47
CA ASN A 114 -3.36 -1.04 6.07
C ASN A 114 -2.83 -2.07 5.05
N VAL A 115 -1.72 -2.76 5.34
CA VAL A 115 -1.04 -3.62 4.33
C VAL A 115 -1.05 -5.12 4.64
N HIS A 116 -1.47 -5.56 5.83
CA HIS A 116 -1.35 -6.97 6.24
C HIS A 116 -2.08 -7.98 5.33
N ALA A 117 -3.24 -7.62 4.78
CA ALA A 117 -4.01 -8.52 3.91
C ALA A 117 -3.24 -8.84 2.63
N LEU A 118 -2.61 -7.82 2.03
CA LEU A 118 -1.73 -7.99 0.88
C LEU A 118 -0.43 -8.68 1.26
N ALA A 119 0.16 -8.37 2.43
CA ALA A 119 1.35 -9.07 2.91
C ALA A 119 1.11 -10.58 3.10
N ARG A 120 -0.08 -10.97 3.56
CA ARG A 120 -0.51 -12.37 3.62
C ARG A 120 -0.64 -13.00 2.24
N ALA A 121 -1.32 -12.33 1.29
CA ALA A 121 -1.45 -12.83 -0.08
C ALA A 121 -0.08 -13.00 -0.76
N VAL A 122 0.78 -12.00 -0.62
CA VAL A 122 2.17 -12.00 -1.09
C VAL A 122 2.97 -13.13 -0.46
N THR A 123 2.80 -13.40 0.83
CA THR A 123 3.43 -14.55 1.50
C THR A 123 3.10 -15.85 0.80
N PHE A 124 1.81 -16.12 0.55
CA PHE A 124 1.38 -17.34 -0.13
C PHE A 124 1.82 -17.42 -1.59
N ALA A 125 1.90 -16.29 -2.29
CA ALA A 125 2.34 -16.26 -3.69
C ALA A 125 3.86 -16.42 -3.85
N VAL A 126 4.65 -15.76 -3.00
CA VAL A 126 6.11 -15.66 -3.15
C VAL A 126 6.85 -16.79 -2.44
N LEU A 127 6.33 -17.32 -1.33
CA LEU A 127 7.00 -18.39 -0.59
C LEU A 127 7.27 -19.65 -1.46
N PRO A 128 6.31 -20.19 -2.24
CA PRO A 128 6.58 -21.32 -3.12
C PRO A 128 7.64 -21.00 -4.17
N LEU A 129 7.66 -19.78 -4.72
CA LEU A 129 8.67 -19.35 -5.68
C LEU A 129 10.06 -19.31 -5.03
N ASN A 130 10.16 -18.85 -3.79
CA ASN A 130 11.41 -18.89 -3.02
C ASN A 130 11.93 -20.31 -2.79
N LEU A 131 11.04 -21.29 -2.61
CA LEU A 131 11.41 -22.67 -2.32
C LEU A 131 11.71 -23.49 -3.57
N LEU A 132 11.02 -23.21 -4.68
CA LEU A 132 11.01 -24.08 -5.85
C LEU A 132 11.73 -23.48 -7.07
N CYS A 133 11.82 -22.15 -7.19
CA CYS A 133 12.51 -21.48 -8.28
C CYS A 133 13.90 -21.01 -7.85
N HIS A 134 14.89 -21.11 -8.75
CA HIS A 134 16.27 -20.70 -8.52
C HIS A 134 16.79 -19.75 -9.61
N ASP A 135 15.90 -19.22 -10.45
CA ASP A 135 16.24 -18.28 -11.50
C ASP A 135 16.34 -16.85 -10.92
N PRO A 136 17.51 -16.18 -11.01
CA PRO A 136 17.68 -14.83 -10.45
C PRO A 136 16.84 -13.77 -11.16
N ILE A 137 16.52 -13.95 -12.45
CA ILE A 137 15.70 -13.02 -13.24
C ILE A 137 14.26 -13.07 -12.74
N VAL A 138 13.72 -14.29 -12.53
CA VAL A 138 12.39 -14.49 -11.93
C VAL A 138 12.34 -13.85 -10.55
N HIS A 139 13.37 -14.04 -9.72
CA HIS A 139 13.44 -13.43 -8.40
C HIS A 139 13.53 -11.89 -8.45
N GLY A 140 14.20 -11.31 -9.44
CA GLY A 140 14.21 -9.86 -9.69
C GLY A 140 12.82 -9.32 -10.00
N PHE A 141 12.11 -9.97 -10.94
CA PHE A 141 10.72 -9.63 -11.27
C PHE A 141 9.78 -9.78 -10.05
N VAL A 142 9.81 -10.95 -9.39
CA VAL A 142 8.91 -11.28 -8.27
C VAL A 142 9.11 -10.33 -7.10
N SER A 143 10.35 -10.03 -6.73
CA SER A 143 10.63 -9.14 -5.59
C SER A 143 10.09 -7.73 -5.80
N ILE A 144 10.30 -7.13 -6.97
CA ILE A 144 9.79 -5.79 -7.26
C ILE A 144 8.26 -5.81 -7.45
N CYS A 145 7.74 -6.74 -8.26
CA CYS A 145 6.30 -6.83 -8.53
C CYS A 145 5.48 -7.01 -7.25
N PHE A 146 5.76 -8.07 -6.47
CA PHE A 146 5.01 -8.34 -5.26
C PHE A 146 5.36 -7.37 -4.12
N GLY A 147 6.56 -6.79 -4.10
CA GLY A 147 6.90 -5.70 -3.18
C GLY A 147 6.02 -4.47 -3.42
N CYS A 148 5.88 -4.04 -4.67
CA CYS A 148 5.00 -2.94 -5.06
C CYS A 148 3.53 -3.26 -4.76
N ILE A 149 3.04 -4.46 -5.11
CA ILE A 149 1.67 -4.90 -4.78
C ILE A 149 1.44 -4.84 -3.27
N MET A 150 2.36 -5.36 -2.46
CA MET A 150 2.23 -5.40 -1.00
C MET A 150 2.05 -4.01 -0.38
N PHE A 151 2.82 -3.03 -0.86
CA PHE A 151 2.81 -1.67 -0.33
C PHE A 151 1.85 -0.71 -1.06
N SER A 152 1.11 -1.20 -2.05
CA SER A 152 0.19 -0.39 -2.86
C SER A 152 -0.85 0.38 -2.03
N GLN A 153 -1.43 -0.25 -1.00
CA GLN A 153 -2.38 0.41 -0.10
C GLN A 153 -1.75 1.55 0.72
N GLN A 154 -0.46 1.44 1.05
CA GLN A 154 0.24 2.51 1.76
C GLN A 154 0.56 3.68 0.81
N ILE A 155 0.93 3.38 -0.42
CA ILE A 155 1.12 4.38 -1.48
C ILE A 155 -0.21 5.11 -1.77
N HIS A 156 -1.32 4.37 -1.84
CA HIS A 156 -2.67 4.93 -1.94
C HIS A 156 -2.98 5.83 -0.72
N ALA A 157 -2.71 5.39 0.51
CA ALA A 157 -2.94 6.24 1.67
C ALA A 157 -2.13 7.56 1.63
N TRP A 158 -0.92 7.54 1.05
CA TRP A 158 -0.14 8.75 0.84
C TRP A 158 -0.73 9.68 -0.23
N SER A 159 -1.44 9.15 -1.24
CA SER A 159 -2.14 9.98 -2.22
C SER A 159 -3.37 10.70 -1.63
N HIS A 160 -3.85 10.32 -0.44
CA HIS A 160 -4.88 11.04 0.32
C HIS A 160 -4.34 11.92 1.46
N SER A 161 -3.04 11.92 1.71
CA SER A 161 -2.42 12.67 2.81
C SER A 161 -1.99 14.08 2.39
N THR A 162 -1.86 15.02 3.32
CA THR A 162 -1.28 16.35 3.02
C THR A 162 0.25 16.29 2.94
N MET A 163 0.88 17.20 2.19
CA MET A 163 2.35 17.20 1.98
C MET A 163 3.11 17.22 3.30
N ASN A 164 2.64 18.03 4.24
CA ASN A 164 3.29 18.23 5.54
C ASN A 164 3.22 17.00 6.46
N GLN A 165 2.39 16.02 6.12
CA GLN A 165 2.26 14.77 6.87
C GLN A 165 3.13 13.63 6.29
N LEU A 166 3.72 13.83 5.12
CA LEU A 166 4.49 12.81 4.42
C LEU A 166 5.99 13.00 4.62
N PRO A 167 6.77 11.91 4.69
CA PRO A 167 8.23 11.99 4.63
C PRO A 167 8.67 12.68 3.32
N PRO A 168 9.74 13.50 3.33
CA PRO A 168 10.20 14.22 2.13
C PRO A 168 10.49 13.29 0.94
N VAL A 169 11.00 12.09 1.21
CA VAL A 169 11.25 11.08 0.17
C VAL A 169 9.96 10.63 -0.55
N VAL A 170 8.84 10.51 0.18
CA VAL A 170 7.55 10.13 -0.41
C VAL A 170 7.05 11.24 -1.32
N VAL A 171 7.18 12.50 -0.88
CA VAL A 171 6.80 13.67 -1.70
C VAL A 171 7.64 13.72 -2.97
N ALA A 172 8.96 13.56 -2.86
CA ALA A 172 9.85 13.55 -4.03
C ALA A 172 9.49 12.42 -5.03
N LEU A 173 9.18 11.22 -4.55
CA LEU A 173 8.76 10.11 -5.42
C LEU A 173 7.41 10.38 -6.10
N GLN A 174 6.48 11.04 -5.42
CA GLN A 174 5.20 11.47 -6.01
C GLN A 174 5.41 12.55 -7.09
N ASP A 175 6.27 13.54 -6.82
CA ASP A 175 6.56 14.64 -7.76
C ASP A 175 7.29 14.14 -9.02
N LEU A 176 8.12 13.11 -8.87
CA LEU A 176 8.78 12.42 -9.99
C LEU A 176 7.86 11.45 -10.74
N GLY A 177 6.64 11.22 -10.28
CA GLY A 177 5.70 10.27 -10.87
C GLY A 177 6.10 8.79 -10.70
N ILE A 178 7.01 8.48 -9.77
CA ILE A 178 7.46 7.10 -9.48
C ILE A 178 6.44 6.35 -8.62
N ILE A 179 5.67 7.06 -7.79
CA ILE A 179 4.56 6.48 -7.04
C ILE A 179 3.33 7.36 -7.19
N LEU A 180 2.15 6.77 -6.97
CA LEU A 180 0.87 7.46 -7.14
C LEU A 180 0.83 8.77 -6.34
N SER A 181 0.68 9.87 -7.07
CA SER A 181 0.51 11.20 -6.50
C SER A 181 -0.97 11.54 -6.28
N ARG A 182 -1.23 12.57 -5.45
CA ARG A 182 -2.57 13.15 -5.27
C ARG A 182 -3.24 13.56 -6.58
N SER A 183 -2.49 14.25 -7.45
CA SER A 183 -3.03 14.80 -8.70
C SER A 183 -3.41 13.70 -9.69
N GLN A 184 -2.66 12.60 -9.71
CA GLN A 184 -2.97 11.41 -10.52
C GLN A 184 -4.15 10.62 -9.96
N HIS A 185 -4.29 10.53 -8.63
CA HIS A 185 -5.37 9.75 -8.03
C HIS A 185 -6.74 10.43 -8.13
N GLY A 186 -6.82 11.74 -7.89
CA GLY A 186 -8.08 12.49 -7.86
C GLY A 186 -8.37 13.14 -6.49
N ALA A 187 -9.24 14.15 -6.50
CA ALA A 187 -9.36 15.20 -5.49
C ALA A 187 -9.44 14.71 -4.03
N ILE A 188 -8.63 15.33 -3.16
CA ILE A 188 -8.95 15.45 -1.74
C ILE A 188 -10.17 16.39 -1.66
N ILE A 189 -11.36 15.88 -1.33
CA ILE A 189 -12.39 16.74 -0.74
C ILE A 189 -11.89 17.10 0.65
N VAL A 190 -11.04 18.12 0.72
CA VAL A 190 -10.85 18.87 1.96
C VAL A 190 -12.23 19.46 2.18
N HIS A 191 -12.92 19.12 3.28
CA HIS A 191 -13.96 20.00 3.78
C HIS A 191 -13.27 21.35 4.00
N ARG A 192 -13.32 22.22 2.97
CA ARG A 192 -13.16 23.64 3.19
C ARG A 192 -14.31 23.99 4.11
N THR A 193 -14.02 24.09 5.39
CA THR A 193 -14.75 25.01 6.24
C THR A 193 -14.47 26.40 5.65
N THR A 194 -15.22 26.77 4.62
CA THR A 194 -15.40 28.17 4.26
C THR A 194 -15.86 28.87 5.54
N PRO A 195 -15.12 29.88 6.05
CA PRO A 195 -15.70 30.76 7.03
C PRO A 195 -16.87 31.46 6.32
N ILE A 196 -18.07 31.30 6.85
CA ILE A 196 -19.17 32.20 6.55
C ILE A 196 -18.71 33.56 7.08
N ILE A 197 -18.34 34.47 6.17
CA ILE A 197 -18.24 35.88 6.49
C ILE A 197 -19.49 36.51 5.87
N ALA A 198 -20.37 36.95 6.76
CA ALA A 198 -21.51 37.80 6.46
C ALA A 198 -21.04 39.22 6.09
#